data_AF-A0A822Z104-F1
#
_entry.id   AF-A0A822Z104-F1
#
_cell.length_a   1.000
_cell.length_b   1.000
_cell.length_c   1.000
_cell.angle_alpha   90.00
_cell.angle_beta   90.00
_cell.angle_gamma   90.00
#
_symmetry.space_group_name_H-M   'P 1'
#
loop_
_entity.id
_entity.type
_entity.pdbx_description
1 polymer ?
#
loop_
_entity_poly.entity_id
_entity_poly.type
_entity_poly.pdbx_seq_one_letter_code
_entity_poly.pdbx_strand_id
1 'polypeptide(L)'
;MARDSLRPHEPLSGRYILVSNIQTWMGPAQMITEKLKLYLTYQVSAWVCISPGTTSPQNVNFALSVDNQWVNGGQVEVNDDRWHEMAGSFRNEEQPSKVMVYIQGSSLGVNSMVAGHQIFPIDKNKI
;
A
#
# COMPACT_ATOMS: atom_id res chain seq x y z
N MET A 1 -13.28 -1.69 3.64
CA MET A 1 -12.73 -0.44 4.24
C MET A 1 -12.16 0.51 3.18
N ALA A 2 -11.44 0.07 2.13
CA ALA A 2 -11.27 0.88 0.90
C ALA A 2 -12.30 0.51 -0.17
N ARG A 3 -12.75 -0.75 -0.18
CA ARG A 3 -13.89 -1.21 -0.97
C ARG A 3 -15.18 -0.41 -0.75
N ASP A 4 -15.40 0.10 0.46
CA ASP A 4 -16.57 0.93 0.80
C ASP A 4 -16.39 2.41 0.41
N SER A 5 -15.14 2.85 0.20
CA SER A 5 -14.81 4.18 -0.33
C SER A 5 -15.08 4.29 -1.84
N LEU A 6 -15.25 3.15 -2.52
CA LEU A 6 -15.67 3.08 -3.90
C LEU A 6 -17.18 2.83 -3.93
N ARG A 7 -17.93 3.78 -4.49
CA ARG A 7 -19.36 3.58 -4.77
C ARG A 7 -19.53 2.28 -5.58
N PRO A 8 -20.66 1.55 -5.41
CA PRO A 8 -20.87 0.32 -6.17
C PRO A 8 -20.85 0.69 -7.66
N HIS A 9 -19.89 0.13 -8.40
CA HIS A 9 -19.70 0.25 -9.85
C HIS A 9 -18.94 1.44 -10.46
N GLU A 10 -18.08 2.18 -9.74
CA GLU A 10 -17.06 2.98 -10.44
C GLU A 10 -15.80 2.12 -10.67
N PRO A 11 -15.36 1.89 -11.93
CA PRO A 11 -14.01 1.40 -12.18
C PRO A 11 -13.05 2.36 -11.49
N LEU A 12 -12.02 1.85 -10.82
CA LEU A 12 -10.91 2.68 -10.34
C LEU A 12 -10.51 3.62 -11.48
N SER A 13 -10.76 4.92 -11.26
CA SER A 13 -11.14 5.98 -12.22
C SER A 13 -10.19 6.29 -13.39
N GLY A 14 -9.48 5.32 -13.96
CA GLY A 14 -8.39 5.52 -14.92
C GLY A 14 -7.18 6.25 -14.32
N ARG A 15 -7.22 6.64 -13.04
CA ARG A 15 -6.15 7.33 -12.32
C ARG A 15 -5.40 6.33 -11.46
N TYR A 16 -4.21 5.98 -11.90
CA TYR A 16 -3.29 5.11 -11.19
C TYR A 16 -1.85 5.58 -11.38
N ILE A 17 -0.98 5.14 -10.49
CA ILE A 17 0.47 5.24 -10.68
C ILE A 17 0.91 3.95 -11.34
N LEU A 18 1.54 4.06 -12.52
CA LEU A 18 2.24 2.95 -13.14
C LEU A 18 3.61 2.79 -12.45
N VAL A 19 3.85 1.61 -11.91
CA VAL A 19 5.08 1.22 -11.24
C VAL A 19 5.84 0.28 -12.16
N SER A 20 6.97 0.76 -12.68
CA SER A 20 7.93 -0.02 -13.46
C SER A 20 9.23 -0.09 -12.67
N ASN A 21 9.49 -1.24 -12.06
CA ASN A 21 10.62 -1.45 -11.17
C ASN A 21 11.72 -2.28 -11.83
N ILE A 22 12.97 -1.89 -11.58
CA ILE A 22 14.16 -2.67 -11.98
C ILE A 22 14.67 -3.58 -10.85
N GLN A 23 14.10 -3.48 -9.64
CA GLN A 23 14.35 -4.34 -8.49
C GLN A 23 13.08 -4.45 -7.63
N THR A 24 12.90 -5.55 -6.89
CA THR A 24 11.66 -5.85 -6.15
C THR A 24 11.35 -4.87 -5.02
N TRP A 25 12.36 -4.22 -4.44
CA TRP A 25 12.22 -3.21 -3.39
C TRP A 25 11.94 -1.79 -3.92
N MET A 26 11.99 -1.59 -5.25
CA MET A 26 11.71 -0.29 -5.84
C MET A 26 10.20 -0.11 -6.04
N GLY A 27 9.70 1.06 -5.66
CA GLY A 27 8.33 1.46 -5.91
C GLY A 27 8.03 2.86 -5.38
N PRO A 28 6.79 3.34 -5.49
CA PRO A 28 6.38 4.63 -4.99
C PRO A 28 6.62 4.73 -3.49
N ALA A 29 7.15 5.89 -3.07
CA ALA A 29 7.44 6.16 -1.67
C ALA A 29 6.93 7.53 -1.26
N GLN A 30 6.47 7.67 -0.03
CA GLN A 30 6.04 8.93 0.54
C GLN A 30 6.48 9.07 1.99
N MET A 31 7.09 10.21 2.32
CA MET A 31 7.35 10.58 3.71
C MET A 31 6.03 10.96 4.39
N ILE A 32 5.75 10.36 5.55
CA ILE A 32 4.50 10.55 6.29
C ILE A 32 4.71 10.96 7.75
N THR A 33 5.96 11.09 8.21
CA THR A 33 6.32 11.38 9.62
C THR A 33 5.43 12.42 10.28
N GLU A 34 5.29 13.60 9.67
CA GLU A 34 4.58 14.75 10.22
C GLU A 34 3.06 14.56 10.32
N LYS A 35 2.51 13.53 9.65
CA LYS A 35 1.08 13.21 9.65
C LYS A 35 0.71 12.19 10.71
N LEU A 36 1.69 11.57 11.36
CA LEU A 36 1.48 10.48 12.30
C LEU A 36 1.37 10.98 13.75
N LYS A 37 0.64 10.24 14.56
CA LYS A 37 0.45 10.46 15.98
C LYS A 37 0.82 9.21 16.73
N LEU A 38 1.47 9.39 17.88
CA LEU A 38 1.84 8.31 18.78
C LEU A 38 0.59 7.56 19.28
N TYR A 39 0.70 6.25 19.46
CA TYR A 39 -0.34 5.36 20.00
C TYR A 39 -1.63 5.26 19.18
N LEU A 40 -1.71 5.88 18.01
CA LEU A 40 -2.85 5.78 17.11
C LEU A 40 -2.61 4.68 16.08
N THR A 41 -3.58 3.78 15.95
CA THR A 41 -3.56 2.78 14.87
C THR A 41 -4.01 3.43 13.57
N TYR A 42 -3.19 3.30 12.54
CA TYR A 42 -3.51 3.69 11.19
C TYR A 42 -3.85 2.47 10.37
N GLN A 43 -4.93 2.56 9.60
CA GLN A 43 -5.20 1.65 8.50
C GLN A 43 -4.54 2.18 7.24
N VAL A 44 -3.98 1.27 6.46
CA VAL A 44 -3.43 1.56 5.14
C VAL A 44 -4.14 0.68 4.12
N SER A 45 -4.49 1.27 2.98
CA SER A 45 -5.15 0.57 1.90
C SER A 45 -4.75 1.13 0.55
N ALA A 46 -4.81 0.29 -0.47
CA ALA A 46 -4.64 0.65 -1.87
C ALA A 46 -5.24 -0.46 -2.73
N TRP A 47 -5.43 -0.15 -3.99
CA TRP A 47 -5.75 -1.13 -5.02
C TRP A 47 -4.52 -1.39 -5.86
N VAL A 48 -4.27 -2.66 -6.17
CA VAL A 48 -3.13 -3.12 -6.96
C VAL A 48 -3.63 -3.99 -8.10
N CYS A 49 -3.09 -3.78 -9.28
CA CYS A 49 -3.29 -4.59 -10.48
C CYS A 49 -1.92 -4.80 -11.13
N ILE A 50 -1.69 -5.94 -11.79
CA ILE A 50 -0.45 -6.22 -12.51
C ILE A 50 -0.69 -6.24 -14.01
N SER A 51 0.35 -6.00 -14.79
CA SER A 51 0.25 -6.11 -16.25
C SER A 51 -0.20 -7.51 -16.69
N PRO A 52 -1.05 -7.61 -17.74
CA PRO A 52 -1.41 -8.87 -18.36
C PRO A 52 -0.17 -9.67 -18.81
N GLY A 53 -0.29 -11.00 -18.84
CA GLY A 53 0.78 -11.90 -19.28
C GLY A 53 1.79 -12.27 -18.21
N THR A 54 1.58 -11.84 -16.95
CA THR A 54 2.37 -12.31 -15.82
C THR A 54 2.05 -13.79 -15.53
N THR A 55 3.09 -14.64 -15.46
CA THR A 55 2.93 -16.11 -15.33
C THR A 55 3.08 -16.63 -13.91
N SER A 56 3.50 -15.78 -12.96
CA SER A 56 3.67 -16.13 -11.54
C SER A 56 2.93 -15.16 -10.63
N PRO A 57 2.46 -15.62 -9.44
CA PRO A 57 1.89 -14.72 -8.44
C PRO A 57 2.89 -13.64 -8.02
N GLN A 58 2.39 -12.42 -7.83
CA GLN A 58 3.15 -11.25 -7.39
C GLN A 58 2.73 -10.88 -5.98
N ASN A 59 3.66 -10.92 -5.04
CA ASN A 59 3.40 -10.45 -3.67
C ASN A 59 3.74 -8.97 -3.58
N VAL A 60 2.71 -8.13 -3.54
CA VAL A 60 2.85 -6.68 -3.39
C VAL A 60 2.55 -6.33 -1.95
N ASN A 61 3.35 -5.45 -1.34
CA ASN A 61 3.21 -5.09 0.05
C ASN A 61 3.39 -3.58 0.31
N PHE A 62 2.76 -3.12 1.38
CA PHE A 62 3.17 -1.91 2.07
C PHE A 62 4.43 -2.22 2.88
N ALA A 63 5.51 -1.48 2.63
CA ALA A 63 6.67 -1.47 3.50
C ALA A 63 6.76 -0.11 4.18
N LEU A 64 7.03 -0.11 5.48
CA LEU A 64 7.27 1.09 6.26
C LEU A 64 8.73 1.09 6.67
N SER A 65 9.44 2.17 6.36
CA SER A 65 10.73 2.46 6.98
C SER A 65 10.48 3.40 8.16
N VAL A 66 10.68 2.91 9.37
CA VAL A 66 10.57 3.65 10.63
C VAL A 66 11.97 3.76 11.21
N ASP A 67 12.57 4.95 11.15
CA ASP A 67 13.95 5.18 11.64
C ASP A 67 14.97 4.16 11.10
N ASN A 68 14.87 3.88 9.79
CA ASN A 68 15.66 2.89 9.04
C ASN A 68 15.39 1.42 9.38
N GLN A 69 14.38 1.12 10.20
CA GLN A 69 13.87 -0.23 10.41
C GLN A 69 12.69 -0.53 9.49
N TRP A 70 12.66 -1.72 8.91
CA TRP A 70 11.62 -2.13 7.97
C TRP A 70 10.51 -2.91 8.66
N VAL A 71 9.26 -2.49 8.42
CA VAL A 71 8.05 -3.12 8.94
C VAL A 71 7.10 -3.41 7.78
N ASN A 72 6.51 -4.61 7.77
CA ASN A 72 5.44 -4.93 6.82
C ASN A 72 4.13 -4.28 7.27
N GLY A 73 3.56 -3.45 6.41
CA GLY A 73 2.32 -2.69 6.67
C GLY A 73 1.05 -3.35 6.11
N GLY A 74 1.15 -4.53 5.52
CA GLY A 74 0.07 -5.23 4.80
C GLY A 74 0.54 -5.72 3.43
N GLN A 75 -0.03 -6.82 2.94
CA GLN A 75 0.35 -7.40 1.64
C GLN A 75 -0.83 -8.07 0.95
N VAL A 76 -0.69 -8.28 -0.35
CA VAL A 76 -1.62 -9.04 -1.18
C VAL A 76 -0.85 -9.83 -2.23
N GLU A 77 -1.30 -11.06 -2.49
CA GLU A 77 -0.82 -11.83 -3.64
C GLU A 77 -1.76 -11.60 -4.83
N VAL A 78 -1.20 -11.19 -5.96
CA VAL A 78 -1.93 -10.89 -7.20
C VAL A 78 -1.46 -11.82 -8.31
N ASN A 79 -2.38 -12.46 -9.02
CA ASN A 79 -2.08 -13.43 -10.08
C ASN A 79 -2.88 -13.22 -11.37
N ASP A 80 -3.64 -12.14 -11.47
CA ASP A 80 -4.40 -11.76 -12.66
C ASP A 80 -4.34 -10.24 -12.88
N ASP A 81 -4.91 -9.77 -13.99
CA ASP A 81 -4.95 -8.36 -14.38
C ASP A 81 -6.15 -7.59 -13.76
N ARG A 82 -6.77 -8.14 -12.72
CA ARG A 82 -7.84 -7.45 -12.00
C ARG A 82 -7.27 -6.60 -10.87
N TRP A 83 -8.11 -5.71 -10.35
CA TRP A 83 -7.77 -4.91 -9.20
C TRP A 83 -8.05 -5.68 -7.91
N HIS A 84 -7.04 -5.77 -7.06
CA HIS A 84 -7.11 -6.40 -5.74
C HIS A 84 -6.88 -5.36 -4.66
N GLU A 85 -7.67 -5.43 -3.58
CA GLU A 85 -7.48 -4.58 -2.40
C GLU A 85 -6.27 -5.11 -1.61
N MET A 86 -5.27 -4.26 -1.43
CA MET A 86 -4.19 -4.47 -0.48
C MET A 86 -4.50 -3.65 0.77
N ALA A 87 -4.52 -4.29 1.93
CA ALA A 87 -4.83 -3.64 3.19
C ALA A 87 -3.87 -4.08 4.30
N GLY A 88 -3.72 -3.22 5.30
CA GLY A 88 -3.09 -3.56 6.55
C GLY A 88 -3.19 -2.42 7.55
N SER A 89 -2.35 -2.49 8.57
CA SER A 89 -2.37 -1.50 9.65
C SER A 89 -1.02 -1.39 10.32
N PHE A 90 -0.72 -0.22 10.83
CA PHE A 90 0.48 0.01 11.63
C PHE A 90 0.17 0.98 12.77
N ARG A 91 1.03 0.98 13.78
CA ARG A 91 0.98 1.86 14.94
C ARG A 91 2.39 2.09 15.43
N ASN A 92 2.67 3.32 15.84
CA ASN A 92 3.95 3.67 16.46
C ASN A 92 3.75 3.77 17.97
N GLU A 93 4.52 2.96 18.71
CA GLU A 93 4.54 3.00 20.19
C GLU A 93 5.60 3.98 20.73
N GLU A 94 6.55 4.37 19.89
CA GLU A 94 7.58 5.36 20.17
C GLU A 94 7.54 6.48 19.13
N GLN A 95 8.00 7.67 19.49
CA GLN A 95 7.98 8.83 18.59
C GLN A 95 9.03 8.62 17.49
N PRO A 96 8.64 8.38 16.22
CA PRO A 96 9.62 8.18 15.18
C PRO A 96 10.21 9.52 14.74
N SER A 97 11.48 9.51 14.32
CA SER A 97 12.13 10.67 13.71
C SER A 97 11.84 10.75 12.21
N LYS A 98 11.67 9.60 11.55
CA LYS A 98 11.42 9.49 10.11
C LYS A 98 10.57 8.25 9.81
N VAL A 99 9.42 8.47 9.17
CA VAL A 99 8.58 7.41 8.64
C VAL A 99 8.35 7.63 7.15
N MET A 100 8.66 6.61 6.36
CA MET A 100 8.37 6.55 4.93
C MET A 100 7.56 5.29 4.62
N VAL A 101 6.48 5.44 3.86
CA VAL A 101 5.71 4.32 3.33
C VAL A 101 6.11 4.05 1.89
N TYR A 102 6.16 2.78 1.52
CA TYR A 102 6.49 2.27 0.21
C TYR A 102 5.42 1.28 -0.24
N ILE A 103 5.21 1.21 -1.54
CA ILE A 103 4.47 0.12 -2.18
C ILE A 103 5.45 -0.60 -3.10
N GLN A 104 5.75 -1.87 -2.80
CA GLN A 104 6.82 -2.64 -3.45
C GLN A 104 6.44 -4.12 -3.59
N GLY A 105 7.33 -4.94 -4.13
CA GLY A 105 7.25 -6.40 -4.08
C GLY A 105 7.06 -7.10 -5.42
N SER A 106 6.63 -6.36 -6.46
CA SER A 106 6.49 -6.92 -7.82
C SER A 106 7.82 -7.42 -8.37
N SER A 107 7.79 -8.55 -9.07
CA SER A 107 8.97 -9.16 -9.67
C SER A 107 9.57 -8.26 -10.75
N LEU A 108 10.87 -8.44 -11.02
CA LEU A 108 11.57 -7.70 -12.08
C LEU A 108 10.84 -7.85 -13.42
N GLY A 109 10.53 -6.72 -14.06
CA GLY A 109 9.87 -6.69 -15.36
C GLY A 109 8.34 -6.81 -15.31
N VAL A 110 7.74 -6.98 -14.11
CA VAL A 110 6.29 -6.95 -13.94
C VAL A 110 5.85 -5.56 -13.53
N ASN A 111 5.21 -4.83 -14.45
CA ASN A 111 4.60 -3.56 -14.11
C ASN A 111 3.39 -3.78 -13.20
N SER A 112 3.26 -2.89 -12.23
CA SER A 112 2.09 -2.85 -11.34
C SER A 112 1.43 -1.49 -11.40
N MET A 113 0.14 -1.45 -11.18
CA MET A 113 -0.69 -0.26 -11.18
C MET A 113 -1.25 -0.10 -9.78
N VAL A 114 -1.07 1.09 -9.20
CA VAL A 114 -1.52 1.40 -7.85
C VAL A 114 -2.54 2.51 -7.89
N ALA A 115 -3.71 2.31 -7.28
CA ALA A 115 -4.77 3.29 -7.20
C ALA A 115 -5.34 3.40 -5.79
N GLY A 116 -5.96 4.55 -5.48
CA GLY A 116 -6.69 4.73 -4.22
C GLY A 116 -5.86 4.52 -2.96
N HIS A 117 -4.57 4.86 -2.96
CA HIS A 117 -3.74 4.73 -1.77
C HIS A 117 -4.24 5.69 -0.67
N GLN A 118 -4.55 5.13 0.50
CA GLN A 118 -5.10 5.85 1.64
C GLN A 118 -4.45 5.35 2.93
N ILE A 119 -4.11 6.29 3.81
CA ILE A 119 -3.71 6.04 5.19
C ILE A 119 -4.63 6.89 6.07
N PHE A 120 -5.32 6.26 7.00
CA PHE A 120 -6.27 6.96 7.88
C PHE A 120 -6.25 6.36 9.30
N PRO A 121 -6.45 7.20 10.34
CA PRO A 121 -6.49 6.72 11.71
C PRO A 121 -7.79 5.95 11.97
N ILE A 122 -7.71 4.87 12.74
CA ILE A 122 -8.86 4.16 13.28
C ILE A 122 -8.99 4.54 14.75
N ASP A 123 -10.04 5.29 15.09
CA ASP A 123 -10.39 5.54 16.48
C ASP A 123 -11.28 4.38 16.98
N LYS A 124 -10.75 3.55 17.87
CA LYS A 124 -11.50 2.45 18.49
C LYS A 124 -12.49 2.93 19.57
N ASN A 125 -12.50 4.22 19.93
CA ASN A 125 -13.35 4.78 20.98
C ASN A 125 -14.66 5.40 20.47
N LYS A 126 -15.01 5.19 19.19
CA LYS A 126 -16.28 5.61 18.60
C LYS A 126 -17.00 4.44 17.90
N ILE A 127 -17.28 3.39 18.67
CA ILE A 127 -18.30 2.38 18.32
C ILE A 127 -19.43 2.51 19.34
#